data_AF-A0A8H6XDU5-F1
#
_entry.id   AF-A0A8H6XDU5-F1
#
_cell.length_a   1.000
_cell.length_b   1.000
_cell.length_c   1.000
_cell.angle_alpha   90.00
_cell.angle_beta   90.00
_cell.angle_gamma   90.00
#
_symmetry.space_group_name_H-M   'P 1'
#
loop_
_entity.id
_entity.type
_entity.pdbx_description
1 polymer ?
#
loop_
_entity_poly.entity_id
_entity_poly.type
_entity_poly.pdbx_seq_one_letter_code
_entity_poly.pdbx_strand_id
1 'polypeptide(L)'
;MSETRRLLEASAALSQLLRATGVPHAFHGSVLTAVLANSSHSDEIFCIVEGGQNQPHPFRRVRDALAGNGDFTITHSPWTNRLHVTYRRFIPAIEIEILPAGETGPRHLDSRTVMKLQGLPFLTISEFIRTKLKTWMIRAEDRDAQDIIYVLSRYWNRVDMNRIPEHDMNQFVSRNTSVGPAWAAVRRKYGGYVP
;
A
#
# COMPACT_ATOMS: atom_id res chain seq x y z
N MET A 1 -12.69 20.29 1.10
CA MET A 1 -11.97 19.23 0.37
C MET A 1 -11.79 18.06 1.34
N SER A 2 -12.13 16.82 0.98
CA SER A 2 -11.98 15.67 1.89
C SER A 2 -10.51 15.28 2.07
N GLU A 3 -10.17 14.65 3.20
CA GLU A 3 -8.79 14.22 3.48
C GLU A 3 -8.28 13.23 2.44
N THR A 4 -9.12 12.26 2.08
CA THR A 4 -8.82 11.30 0.99
C THR A 4 -8.49 12.01 -0.32
N ARG A 5 -9.19 13.11 -0.66
CA ARG A 5 -8.90 13.87 -1.88
C ARG A 5 -7.55 14.59 -1.81
N ARG A 6 -7.19 15.15 -0.65
CA ARG A 6 -5.88 15.78 -0.42
C ARG A 6 -4.74 14.78 -0.57
N LEU A 7 -4.91 13.58 0.01
CA LEU A 7 -3.96 12.47 -0.11
C LEU A 7 -3.81 12.04 -1.57
N LEU A 8 -4.91 11.88 -2.31
CA LEU A 8 -4.86 11.52 -3.73
C LEU A 8 -4.18 12.59 -4.60
N GLU A 9 -4.39 13.87 -4.30
CA GLU A 9 -3.72 14.95 -5.03
C GLU A 9 -2.21 14.97 -4.76
N ALA A 10 -1.80 14.80 -3.50
CA ALA A 10 -0.40 14.66 -3.14
C ALA A 10 0.24 13.42 -3.81
N SER A 11 -0.49 12.30 -3.84
CA SER A 11 -0.10 11.07 -4.52
C SER A 11 0.09 11.28 -6.02
N ALA A 12 -0.82 12.02 -6.65
CA ALA A 12 -0.76 12.31 -8.08
C ALA A 12 0.45 13.18 -8.42
N ALA A 13 0.69 14.23 -7.64
CA ALA A 13 1.87 15.08 -7.80
C ALA A 13 3.18 14.28 -7.64
N LEU A 14 3.27 13.42 -6.61
CA LEU A 14 4.44 12.55 -6.43
C LEU A 14 4.57 11.53 -7.58
N SER A 15 3.46 10.88 -7.96
CA SER A 15 3.44 9.87 -9.01
C SER A 15 3.91 10.42 -10.36
N GLN A 16 3.54 11.66 -10.67
CA GLN A 16 3.98 12.35 -11.88
C GLN A 16 5.51 12.50 -11.92
N LEU A 17 6.11 12.97 -10.83
CA LEU A 17 7.57 13.17 -10.74
C LEU A 17 8.33 11.85 -10.83
N LEU A 18 7.84 10.81 -10.13
CA LEU A 18 8.42 9.47 -10.18
C LEU A 18 8.29 8.83 -11.57
N ARG A 19 7.16 9.00 -12.26
CA ARG A 19 6.98 8.52 -13.64
C ARG A 19 7.90 9.23 -14.62
N ALA A 20 8.05 10.54 -14.49
CA ALA A 20 8.91 11.35 -15.37
C ALA A 20 10.39 10.89 -15.33
N THR A 21 10.80 10.26 -14.23
CA THR A 21 12.15 9.73 -14.01
C THR A 21 12.23 8.20 -14.08
N GLY A 22 11.16 7.54 -14.53
CA GLY A 22 11.13 6.09 -14.71
C GLY A 22 11.26 5.29 -13.42
N VAL A 23 10.78 5.82 -12.29
CA VAL A 23 10.79 5.16 -10.98
C VAL A 23 9.49 4.35 -10.80
N PRO A 24 9.54 3.00 -10.84
CA PRO A 24 8.36 2.18 -10.58
C PRO A 24 7.94 2.33 -9.12
N HIS A 25 6.65 2.57 -8.91
CA HIS A 25 6.10 2.81 -7.58
C HIS A 25 4.63 2.39 -7.52
N ALA A 26 4.15 2.13 -6.31
CA ALA A 26 2.76 1.85 -6.01
C ALA A 26 2.37 2.37 -4.62
N PHE A 27 1.18 2.92 -4.50
CA PHE A 27 0.64 3.43 -3.25
C PHE A 27 -0.12 2.34 -2.46
N HIS A 28 -0.10 2.47 -1.14
CA HIS A 28 -1.00 1.75 -0.23
C HIS A 28 -1.24 2.58 1.06
N GLY A 29 -1.94 1.98 2.02
CA GLY A 29 -2.35 2.60 3.29
C GLY A 29 -3.87 2.65 3.38
N SER A 30 -4.39 3.25 4.45
CA SER A 30 -5.83 3.50 4.63
C SER A 30 -6.44 4.31 3.48
N VAL A 31 -5.64 5.06 2.71
CA VAL A 31 -6.14 5.75 1.51
C VAL A 31 -6.68 4.79 0.46
N LEU A 32 -6.15 3.57 0.35
CA LEU A 32 -6.66 2.56 -0.58
C LEU A 32 -8.08 2.15 -0.18
N THR A 33 -8.29 1.84 1.10
CA THR A 33 -9.60 1.41 1.61
C THR A 33 -10.60 2.57 1.60
N ALA A 34 -10.16 3.79 1.91
CA ALA A 34 -10.99 4.99 1.81
C ALA A 34 -11.49 5.23 0.38
N VAL A 35 -10.63 5.10 -0.64
CA VAL A 35 -11.05 5.25 -2.04
C VAL A 35 -12.00 4.14 -2.47
N LEU A 36 -11.74 2.89 -2.10
CA LEU A 36 -12.64 1.77 -2.39
C LEU A 36 -14.00 1.92 -1.70
N ALA A 37 -14.04 2.53 -0.51
CA ALA A 37 -15.24 2.77 0.27
C ALA A 37 -15.97 4.06 -0.10
N ASN A 38 -15.38 4.90 -0.96
CA ASN A 38 -15.81 6.29 -1.17
C ASN A 38 -15.93 7.07 0.16
N SER A 39 -15.00 6.82 1.09
CA SER A 39 -14.90 7.49 2.39
C SER A 39 -14.15 8.80 2.25
N SER A 40 -14.52 9.80 3.05
CA SER A 40 -13.78 11.05 3.18
C SER A 40 -12.55 10.93 4.10
N HIS A 41 -12.53 9.93 4.98
CA HIS A 41 -11.54 9.78 6.03
C HIS A 41 -10.48 8.74 5.65
N SER A 42 -9.25 9.21 5.63
CA SER A 42 -8.00 8.46 5.48
C SER A 42 -6.92 9.30 6.14
N ASP A 43 -5.93 8.67 6.74
CA ASP A 43 -4.92 9.36 7.55
C ASP A 43 -3.50 8.92 7.24
N GLU A 44 -3.32 7.85 6.45
CA GLU A 44 -2.01 7.33 6.08
C GLU A 44 -1.92 7.07 4.59
N ILE A 45 -0.73 7.36 4.06
CA ILE A 45 -0.34 6.98 2.73
C ILE A 45 1.12 6.56 2.69
N PHE A 46 1.34 5.41 2.07
CA PHE A 46 2.64 4.84 1.81
C PHE A 46 2.85 4.75 0.30
N CYS A 47 4.09 4.94 -0.14
CA CYS A 47 4.51 4.74 -1.52
C CYS A 47 5.67 3.74 -1.54
N ILE A 48 5.40 2.54 -2.05
CA ILE A 48 6.42 1.52 -2.25
C ILE A 48 7.15 1.84 -3.55
N VAL A 49 8.48 1.84 -3.50
CA VAL A 49 9.35 2.17 -4.63
C VAL A 49 10.29 1.01 -4.92
N GLU A 50 10.30 0.57 -6.17
CA GLU A 50 11.17 -0.52 -6.61
C GLU A 50 12.62 -0.06 -6.76
N GLY A 51 13.54 -0.86 -6.21
CA GLY A 51 14.96 -0.73 -6.52
C GLY A 51 15.25 -1.29 -7.91
N GLY A 52 16.00 -0.58 -8.74
CA GLY A 52 16.38 -1.16 -10.04
C GLY A 52 17.47 -2.21 -9.86
N GLN A 53 17.44 -3.26 -10.69
CA GLN A 53 18.56 -4.20 -10.77
C GLN A 53 19.79 -3.43 -11.24
N ASN A 54 20.83 -3.36 -10.40
CA ASN A 54 22.03 -2.52 -10.58
C ASN A 54 21.82 -1.00 -10.52
N GLN A 55 20.70 -0.52 -9.99
CA GLN A 55 20.42 0.91 -9.84
C GLN A 55 20.64 1.41 -8.41
N PRO A 56 20.77 2.74 -8.21
CA PRO A 56 20.89 3.32 -6.89
C PRO A 56 19.70 2.94 -5.99
N HIS A 57 19.95 2.93 -4.68
CA HIS A 57 18.94 2.66 -3.65
C HIS A 57 17.61 3.41 -3.93
N PRO A 58 16.43 2.79 -3.68
CA PRO A 58 15.12 3.40 -3.93
C PRO A 58 15.00 4.86 -3.47
N PHE A 59 15.49 5.17 -2.26
CA PHE A 59 15.45 6.52 -1.71
C PHE A 59 16.30 7.54 -2.46
N ARG A 60 17.44 7.13 -3.04
CA ARG A 60 18.23 8.03 -3.88
C ARG A 60 17.45 8.41 -5.14
N ARG A 61 16.84 7.42 -5.80
CA ARG A 61 16.01 7.66 -6.99
C ARG A 61 14.85 8.62 -6.71
N VAL A 62 14.23 8.50 -5.53
CA VAL A 62 13.15 9.41 -5.10
C VAL A 62 13.68 10.81 -4.85
N ARG A 63 14.85 10.96 -4.21
CA ARG A 63 15.50 12.28 -4.03
C ARG A 63 15.83 12.93 -5.36
N ASP A 64 16.39 12.15 -6.29
CA ASP A 64 16.74 12.63 -7.63
C ASP A 64 15.48 13.07 -8.40
N ALA A 65 14.38 12.31 -8.30
CA ALA A 65 13.10 12.63 -8.93
C ALA A 65 12.41 13.90 -8.39
N LEU A 66 12.67 14.22 -7.12
CA LEU A 66 12.11 15.39 -6.44
C LEU A 66 13.05 16.60 -6.45
N ALA A 67 14.27 16.45 -6.97
CA ALA A 67 15.27 17.51 -6.98
C ALA A 67 14.75 18.75 -7.72
N GLY A 68 14.87 19.91 -7.08
CA GLY A 68 14.40 21.19 -7.64
C GLY A 68 12.89 21.41 -7.60
N ASN A 69 12.09 20.47 -7.07
CA ASN A 69 10.66 20.69 -6.87
C ASN A 69 10.39 21.39 -5.53
N GLY A 70 9.83 22.61 -5.56
CA GLY A 70 9.54 23.41 -4.37
C GLY A 70 8.33 22.95 -3.54
N ASP A 71 7.45 22.12 -4.10
CA ASP A 71 6.25 21.63 -3.42
C ASP A 71 6.53 20.45 -2.49
N PHE A 72 7.67 19.77 -2.69
CA PHE A 72 8.06 18.60 -1.93
C PHE A 72 9.32 18.84 -1.10
N THR A 73 9.35 18.27 0.09
CA THR A 73 10.57 18.13 0.87
C THR A 73 10.77 16.73 1.38
N ILE A 74 12.03 16.39 1.64
CA ILE A 74 12.44 15.04 1.95
C ILE A 74 13.15 15.03 3.30
N THR A 75 12.70 14.16 4.18
CA THR A 75 13.34 13.86 5.46
C THR A 75 13.69 12.38 5.48
N HIS A 76 14.98 12.07 5.58
CA HIS A 76 15.42 10.68 5.72
C HIS A 76 15.51 10.32 7.20
N SER A 77 14.88 9.22 7.60
CA SER A 77 15.05 8.63 8.93
C SER A 77 16.16 7.58 8.86
N PRO A 78 17.36 7.85 9.42
CA PRO A 78 18.49 6.91 9.33
C PRO A 78 18.22 5.60 10.07
N TRP A 79 17.34 5.63 11.08
CA TRP A 79 17.13 4.54 12.03
C TRP A 79 16.11 3.50 11.57
N THR A 80 15.16 3.90 10.71
CA THR A 80 14.00 3.07 10.36
C THR A 80 13.99 2.59 8.91
N ASN A 81 15.04 2.90 8.15
CA ASN A 81 15.08 2.72 6.69
C ASN A 81 13.81 3.27 6.01
N ARG A 82 13.41 4.49 6.41
CA ARG A 82 12.23 5.19 5.90
C ARG A 82 12.62 6.54 5.34
N LEU A 83 12.02 6.91 4.23
CA LEU A 83 12.15 8.23 3.62
C LEU A 83 10.78 8.91 3.66
N HIS A 84 10.69 10.05 4.31
CA HIS A 84 9.45 10.82 4.43
C HIS A 84 9.47 11.92 3.39
N VAL A 85 8.41 12.00 2.59
CA VAL A 85 8.18 13.02 1.57
C VAL A 85 7.00 13.87 2.00
N THR A 86 7.25 15.15 2.27
CA THR A 86 6.22 16.11 2.68
C THR A 86 5.78 16.96 1.49
N TYR A 87 4.50 16.91 1.16
CA TYR A 87 3.86 17.77 0.16
C TYR A 87 3.24 19.00 0.82
N ARG A 88 3.67 20.19 0.38
CA ARG A 88 3.45 21.45 1.10
C ARG A 88 2.35 22.35 0.53
N ARG A 89 1.68 21.94 -0.55
CA ARG A 89 0.57 22.71 -1.13
C ARG A 89 -0.72 22.67 -0.31
N PHE A 90 -0.78 21.86 0.75
CA PHE A 90 -1.88 21.82 1.70
C PHE A 90 -1.46 22.28 3.10
N ILE A 91 -2.45 22.74 3.87
CA ILE A 91 -2.34 22.98 5.31
C ILE A 91 -3.40 22.12 6.01
N PRO A 92 -3.03 21.18 6.90
CA PRO A 92 -1.66 20.77 7.20
C PRO A 92 -0.93 20.15 5.98
N ALA A 93 0.40 20.13 6.01
CA ALA A 93 1.17 19.45 4.96
C ALA A 93 0.86 17.94 4.95
N ILE A 94 0.94 17.31 3.78
CA ILE A 94 0.70 15.87 3.65
C ILE A 94 2.04 15.15 3.70
N GLU A 95 2.15 14.17 4.59
CA GLU A 95 3.31 13.30 4.66
C GLU A 95 3.03 12.00 3.90
N ILE A 96 3.94 11.64 3.00
CA ILE A 96 3.93 10.38 2.27
C ILE A 96 5.18 9.62 2.68
N GLU A 97 4.99 8.46 3.27
CA GLU A 97 6.11 7.62 3.65
C GLU A 97 6.52 6.72 2.49
N ILE A 98 7.81 6.75 2.14
CA ILE A 98 8.38 5.99 1.05
C ILE A 98 9.04 4.73 1.61
N LEU A 99 8.67 3.59 1.04
CA LEU A 99 9.09 2.27 1.48
C LEU A 99 9.79 1.51 0.33
N PRO A 100 10.89 0.79 0.60
CA PRO A 100 11.55 0.00 -0.44
C PRO A 100 10.77 -1.29 -0.74
N ALA A 101 10.56 -1.56 -2.02
CA ALA A 101 9.96 -2.81 -2.50
C ALA A 101 10.77 -4.03 -2.06
N GLY A 102 10.09 -5.13 -1.75
CA GLY A 102 10.71 -6.38 -1.29
C GLY A 102 11.03 -6.42 0.21
N GLU A 103 11.30 -5.27 0.83
CA GLU A 103 11.26 -5.16 2.30
C GLU A 103 9.81 -4.98 2.77
N THR A 104 9.12 -4.02 2.13
CA THR A 104 7.67 -3.81 2.24
C THR A 104 7.01 -4.20 0.92
N GLY A 105 5.93 -4.99 1.03
CA GLY A 105 5.14 -5.42 -0.11
C GLY A 105 5.95 -6.25 -1.12
N PRO A 106 5.52 -6.27 -2.40
CA PRO A 106 6.13 -7.10 -3.42
C PRO A 106 7.51 -6.57 -3.86
N ARG A 107 8.38 -7.48 -4.30
CA ARG A 107 9.72 -7.13 -4.82
C ARG A 107 9.67 -6.38 -6.17
N HIS A 108 8.70 -6.74 -7.00
CA HIS A 108 8.51 -6.17 -8.33
C HIS A 108 7.15 -5.50 -8.43
N LEU A 109 7.11 -4.31 -9.01
CA LEU A 109 5.93 -3.48 -9.21
C LEU A 109 5.50 -3.56 -10.68
N ASP A 110 4.74 -4.60 -10.99
CA ASP A 110 4.27 -4.96 -12.32
C ASP A 110 2.74 -5.11 -12.36
N SER A 111 2.22 -5.55 -13.51
CA SER A 111 0.77 -5.76 -13.72
C SER A 111 0.12 -6.79 -12.79
N ARG A 112 0.90 -7.64 -12.11
CA ARG A 112 0.40 -8.64 -11.16
C ARG A 112 0.39 -8.14 -9.72
N THR A 113 1.17 -7.10 -9.42
CA THR A 113 1.31 -6.54 -8.07
C THR A 113 0.68 -5.17 -7.92
N VAL A 114 0.47 -4.46 -9.03
CA VAL A 114 -0.05 -3.09 -9.09
C VAL A 114 -1.34 -3.05 -9.90
N MET A 115 -2.35 -2.34 -9.39
CA MET A 115 -3.58 -1.97 -10.09
C MET A 115 -3.66 -0.46 -10.27
N LYS A 116 -4.48 0.02 -11.22
CA LYS A 116 -4.77 1.45 -11.36
C LYS A 116 -6.06 1.80 -10.65
N LEU A 117 -6.01 2.82 -9.79
CA LEU A 117 -7.19 3.40 -9.14
C LEU A 117 -7.11 4.93 -9.29
N GLN A 118 -8.14 5.54 -9.88
CA GLN A 118 -8.15 6.98 -10.19
C GLN A 118 -6.90 7.46 -10.96
N GLY A 119 -6.36 6.62 -11.87
CA GLY A 119 -5.16 6.92 -12.66
C GLY A 119 -3.82 6.73 -11.91
N LEU A 120 -3.85 6.40 -10.62
CA LEU A 120 -2.68 6.19 -9.78
C LEU A 120 -2.35 4.71 -9.62
N PRO A 121 -1.06 4.35 -9.48
CA PRO A 121 -0.65 2.96 -9.27
C PRO A 121 -0.83 2.61 -7.79
N PHE A 122 -1.71 1.68 -7.48
CA PHE A 122 -1.92 1.14 -6.13
C PHE A 122 -1.52 -0.33 -6.08
N LEU A 123 -1.15 -0.85 -4.92
CA LEU A 123 -1.03 -2.30 -4.75
C LEU A 123 -2.35 -2.98 -5.13
N THR A 124 -2.27 -4.17 -5.73
CA THR A 124 -3.43 -5.02 -5.91
C THR A 124 -4.07 -5.39 -4.57
N ILE A 125 -5.34 -5.81 -4.61
CA ILE A 125 -6.06 -6.30 -3.42
C ILE A 125 -5.24 -7.35 -2.64
N SER A 126 -4.62 -8.31 -3.35
CA SER A 126 -3.80 -9.36 -2.73
C SER A 126 -2.56 -8.79 -2.03
N GLU A 127 -1.82 -7.90 -2.70
CA GLU A 127 -0.60 -7.31 -2.13
C GLU A 127 -0.89 -6.32 -1.00
N PHE A 128 -2.03 -5.61 -1.07
CA PHE A 128 -2.52 -4.80 0.03
C PHE A 128 -2.77 -5.65 1.28
N ILE A 129 -3.56 -6.73 1.15
CA ILE A 129 -3.85 -7.65 2.26
C ILE A 129 -2.55 -8.24 2.80
N ARG A 130 -1.68 -8.76 1.93
CA ARG A 130 -0.39 -9.34 2.34
C ARG A 130 0.46 -8.36 3.15
N THR A 131 0.55 -7.12 2.69
CA THR A 131 1.35 -6.08 3.34
C THR A 131 0.77 -5.71 4.70
N LYS A 132 -0.54 -5.46 4.78
CA LYS A 132 -1.25 -5.16 6.04
C LYS A 132 -1.21 -6.33 7.01
N LEU A 133 -1.37 -7.56 6.53
CA LEU A 133 -1.32 -8.78 7.34
C LEU A 133 0.06 -8.94 8.00
N LYS A 134 1.14 -8.73 7.24
CA LYS A 134 2.51 -8.76 7.80
C LYS A 134 2.70 -7.74 8.92
N THR A 135 2.21 -6.51 8.74
CA THR A 135 2.28 -5.47 9.79
C THR A 135 1.44 -5.84 11.01
N TRP A 136 0.21 -6.29 10.79
CA TRP A 136 -0.70 -6.73 11.85
C TRP A 136 -0.13 -7.91 12.64
N MET A 137 0.53 -8.86 11.99
CA MET A 137 1.17 -9.99 12.67
C MET A 137 2.26 -9.56 13.66
N ILE A 138 2.90 -8.41 13.41
CA ILE A 138 3.95 -7.86 14.29
C ILE A 138 3.36 -7.01 15.41
N ARG A 139 2.35 -6.17 15.11
CA ARG A 139 1.89 -5.12 16.03
C ARG A 139 0.46 -5.30 16.55
N ALA A 140 -0.32 -6.14 15.88
CA ALA A 140 -1.74 -6.38 16.14
C ALA A 140 -2.60 -5.11 16.20
N GLU A 141 -2.29 -4.11 15.37
CA GLU A 141 -3.01 -2.83 15.36
C GLU A 141 -4.43 -2.98 14.77
N ASP A 142 -5.44 -2.47 15.46
CA ASP A 142 -6.85 -2.57 15.05
C ASP A 142 -7.13 -1.96 13.68
N ARG A 143 -6.40 -0.91 13.30
CA ARG A 143 -6.56 -0.25 12.00
C ARG A 143 -6.21 -1.18 10.85
N ASP A 144 -5.08 -1.88 10.95
CA ASP A 144 -4.68 -2.87 9.95
C ASP A 144 -5.72 -4.00 9.87
N ALA A 145 -6.27 -4.42 11.01
CA ALA A 145 -7.33 -5.42 11.04
C ALA A 145 -8.59 -4.92 10.32
N GLN A 146 -9.05 -3.69 10.60
CA GLN A 146 -10.22 -3.10 9.96
C GLN A 146 -10.06 -3.00 8.44
N ASP A 147 -8.88 -2.58 7.97
CA ASP A 147 -8.56 -2.50 6.55
C ASP A 147 -8.61 -3.89 5.88
N ILE A 148 -7.99 -4.90 6.48
CA ILE A 148 -8.02 -6.29 5.99
C ILE A 148 -9.46 -6.81 5.98
N ILE A 149 -10.22 -6.60 7.05
CA ILE A 149 -11.62 -7.03 7.18
C ILE A 149 -12.47 -6.40 6.08
N TYR A 150 -12.35 -5.09 5.90
CA TYR A 150 -13.10 -4.35 4.89
C TYR A 150 -12.81 -4.89 3.49
N VAL A 151 -11.53 -5.01 3.13
CA VAL A 151 -11.10 -5.42 1.79
C VAL A 151 -11.46 -6.87 1.53
N LEU A 152 -11.15 -7.77 2.45
CA LEU A 152 -11.41 -9.19 2.29
C LEU A 152 -12.92 -9.46 2.18
N SER A 153 -13.75 -8.82 3.00
CA SER A 153 -15.21 -9.04 2.97
C SER A 153 -15.85 -8.61 1.64
N ARG A 154 -15.35 -7.55 1.00
CA ARG A 154 -15.95 -6.97 -0.22
C ARG A 154 -15.30 -7.41 -1.52
N TYR A 155 -14.01 -7.72 -1.47
CA TYR A 155 -13.18 -7.95 -2.65
C TYR A 155 -12.48 -9.30 -2.63
N TRP A 156 -12.95 -10.27 -1.83
CA TRP A 156 -12.40 -11.64 -1.76
C TRP A 156 -12.22 -12.28 -3.14
N ASN A 157 -13.13 -12.01 -4.08
CA ASN A 157 -13.10 -12.57 -5.43
C ASN A 157 -11.90 -12.08 -6.26
N ARG A 158 -11.27 -10.97 -5.87
CA ARG A 158 -10.04 -10.42 -6.47
C ARG A 158 -8.77 -10.86 -5.77
N VAL A 159 -8.87 -11.63 -4.69
CA VAL A 159 -7.71 -12.16 -3.97
C VAL A 159 -7.10 -13.32 -4.73
N ASP A 160 -5.77 -13.30 -4.81
CA ASP A 160 -4.91 -14.40 -5.24
C ASP A 160 -4.37 -15.10 -4.01
N MET A 161 -4.88 -16.30 -3.72
CA MET A 161 -4.54 -17.05 -2.51
C MET A 161 -3.04 -17.36 -2.46
N ASN A 162 -2.38 -17.57 -3.60
CA ASN A 162 -0.96 -17.91 -3.65
C ASN A 162 -0.05 -16.75 -3.20
N ARG A 163 -0.60 -15.53 -3.06
CA ARG A 163 0.12 -14.36 -2.55
C ARG A 163 -0.07 -14.15 -1.05
N ILE A 164 -1.01 -14.84 -0.43
CA ILE A 164 -1.35 -14.66 0.98
C ILE A 164 -0.69 -15.77 1.81
N PRO A 165 0.12 -15.46 2.84
CA PRO A 165 0.62 -16.45 3.78
C PRO A 165 -0.56 -17.09 4.54
N GLU A 166 -0.89 -18.34 4.23
CA GLU A 166 -2.09 -19.00 4.75
C GLU A 166 -2.06 -19.16 6.28
N HIS A 167 -0.89 -19.46 6.85
CA HIS A 167 -0.72 -19.56 8.31
C HIS A 167 -1.11 -18.26 9.02
N ASP A 168 -0.53 -17.13 8.59
CA ASP A 168 -0.80 -15.80 9.14
C ASP A 168 -2.27 -15.41 8.95
N MET A 169 -2.85 -15.72 7.78
CA MET A 169 -4.27 -15.43 7.52
C MET A 169 -5.20 -16.27 8.40
N ASN A 170 -4.89 -17.54 8.64
CA ASN A 170 -5.67 -18.38 9.55
C ASN A 170 -5.60 -17.86 10.99
N GLN A 171 -4.44 -17.37 11.44
CA GLN A 171 -4.30 -16.69 12.72
C GLN A 171 -5.07 -15.36 12.77
N PHE A 172 -5.09 -14.60 11.68
CA PHE A 172 -5.89 -13.40 11.57
C PHE A 172 -7.40 -13.69 11.69
N VAL A 173 -7.88 -14.71 10.98
CA VAL A 173 -9.29 -15.13 10.97
C VAL A 173 -9.73 -15.65 12.33
N SER A 174 -8.87 -16.36 13.08
CA SER A 174 -9.21 -16.85 14.42
C SER A 174 -9.44 -15.72 15.42
N ARG A 175 -8.76 -14.58 15.24
CA ARG A 175 -8.97 -13.36 16.05
C ARG A 175 -10.07 -12.45 15.50
N ASN A 176 -10.39 -12.55 14.22
CA ASN A 176 -11.37 -11.71 13.52
C ASN A 176 -12.38 -12.59 12.79
N THR A 177 -13.24 -13.28 13.53
CA THR A 177 -14.11 -14.33 12.98
C THR A 177 -15.09 -13.85 11.90
N SER A 178 -15.40 -12.56 11.87
CA SER A 178 -16.26 -11.93 10.85
C SER A 178 -15.75 -12.10 9.42
N VAL A 179 -14.43 -12.27 9.20
CA VAL A 179 -13.86 -12.51 7.86
C VAL A 179 -13.82 -13.98 7.47
N GLY A 180 -14.14 -14.90 8.38
CA GLY A 180 -14.13 -16.34 8.13
C GLY A 180 -14.86 -16.77 6.85
N PRO A 181 -16.10 -16.30 6.60
CA PRO A 181 -16.82 -16.63 5.37
C PRO A 181 -16.11 -16.16 4.10
N ALA A 182 -15.53 -14.96 4.11
CA ALA A 182 -14.81 -14.40 2.98
C ALA A 182 -13.51 -15.19 2.71
N TRP A 183 -12.75 -15.52 3.76
CA TRP A 183 -11.54 -16.35 3.62
C TRP A 183 -11.86 -17.76 3.13
N ALA A 184 -12.92 -18.39 3.64
CA ALA A 184 -13.40 -19.67 3.14
C ALA A 184 -13.78 -19.61 1.65
N ALA A 185 -14.39 -18.50 1.20
CA ALA A 185 -14.70 -18.29 -0.21
C ALA A 185 -13.44 -18.17 -1.08
N VAL A 186 -12.40 -17.48 -0.61
CA VAL A 186 -11.08 -17.44 -1.29
C VAL A 186 -10.52 -18.85 -1.43
N ARG A 187 -10.47 -19.64 -0.35
CA ARG A 187 -9.94 -21.01 -0.41
C ARG A 187 -10.70 -21.90 -1.39
N ARG A 188 -12.04 -21.84 -1.36
CA ARG A 188 -12.89 -22.60 -2.30
C ARG A 188 -12.61 -22.24 -3.77
N LYS A 189 -12.27 -20.99 -4.07
CA LYS A 189 -11.95 -20.54 -5.43
C LYS A 189 -10.68 -21.21 -6.00
N TYR A 190 -9.69 -21.56 -5.16
CA TYR A 190 -8.38 -22.06 -5.60
C TYR A 190 -8.17 -23.57 -5.41
N GLY A 191 -9.08 -24.29 -4.76
CA GLY A 191 -8.98 -25.74 -4.63
C GLY A 191 -9.86 -26.28 -3.51
N GLY A 192 -11.16 -26.33 -3.74
CA GLY A 192 -12.15 -26.80 -2.77
C GLY A 192 -11.71 -28.04 -1.97
N TYR A 193 -11.79 -27.89 -0.64
CA TYR A 193 -11.68 -28.90 0.42
C TYR A 193 -10.28 -29.45 0.78
N VAL A 194 -9.86 -29.19 2.02
CA VAL A 194 -9.13 -30.10 2.92
C VAL A 194 -9.71 -29.85 4.33
N PRO A 195 -10.05 -30.90 5.12
CA PRO A 195 -11.15 -30.93 6.10
C PRO A 195 -11.03 -30.02 7.31
#